data_AF-A0A4U0V5E6-F1
#
_entry.id   AF-A0A4U0V5E6-F1
#
_cell.length_a   1.000
_cell.length_b   1.000
_cell.length_c   1.000
_cell.angle_alpha   90.00
_cell.angle_beta   90.00
_cell.angle_gamma   90.00
#
_symmetry.space_group_name_H-M   'P 1'
#
loop_
_entity.id
_entity.type
_entity.pdbx_description
1 polymer ?
#
loop_
_entity_poly.entity_id
_entity_poly.type
_entity_poly.pdbx_seq_one_letter_code
_entity_poly.pdbx_strand_id
1 'polypeptide(L)'
;FVMQSESDKRAFTIVERYAGESSQKYHLEDPYWQTFDKYVIPLLDKPMDLRRYNELDTSKEVKVEQDPSLWEAVKKHQSQS
;
A
#
# COMPACT_ATOMS: atom_id res chain seq x y z
N PHE A 1 -7.85 -3.12 -6.34
CA PHE A 1 -7.32 -2.44 -7.53
C PHE A 1 -6.08 -3.17 -8.03
N VAL A 2 -5.87 -3.27 -9.34
CA VAL A 2 -4.63 -3.80 -9.93
C VAL A 2 -3.91 -2.65 -10.60
N MET A 3 -2.62 -2.49 -10.31
CA MET A 3 -1.79 -1.39 -10.76
C MET A 3 -0.47 -1.91 -11.34
N GLN A 4 0.11 -1.17 -12.28
CA GLN A 4 1.44 -1.42 -12.83
C GLN A 4 2.34 -0.23 -12.47
N SER A 5 3.61 -0.50 -12.15
CA SER A 5 4.58 0.57 -11.89
C SER A 5 4.81 1.40 -13.16
N GLU A 6 4.97 2.71 -12.97
CA GLU A 6 5.30 3.63 -14.06
C GLU A 6 6.76 3.43 -14.53
N SER A 7 7.67 3.12 -13.59
CA SER A 7 9.10 2.98 -13.86
C SER A 7 9.53 1.55 -14.23
N ASP A 8 8.71 0.54 -13.94
CA ASP A 8 9.01 -0.87 -14.23
C ASP A 8 7.76 -1.63 -14.70
N LYS A 9 7.72 -1.95 -16.00
CA LYS A 9 6.59 -2.66 -16.63
C LYS A 9 6.41 -4.10 -16.11
N ARG A 10 7.40 -4.68 -15.42
CA ARG A 10 7.30 -6.02 -14.81
C ARG A 10 6.84 -5.96 -13.35
N ALA A 11 6.73 -4.77 -12.76
CA ALA A 11 6.28 -4.58 -11.39
C ALA A 11 4.77 -4.24 -11.35
N PHE A 12 4.03 -5.02 -10.57
CA PHE A 12 2.59 -4.85 -10.37
C PHE A 12 2.27 -4.73 -8.88
N THR A 13 1.15 -4.12 -8.57
CA THR A 13 0.63 -4.00 -7.20
C THR A 13 -0.86 -4.27 -7.19
N ILE A 14 -1.30 -5.14 -6.30
CA ILE A 14 -2.72 -5.39 -6.03
C ILE A 14 -3.05 -4.71 -4.70
N VAL A 15 -3.95 -3.74 -4.73
CA VAL A 15 -4.48 -3.09 -3.53
C VAL A 15 -5.79 -3.74 -3.15
N GLU A 16 -5.79 -4.46 -2.04
CA GLU A 16 -6.95 -5.15 -1.48
C GLU A 16 -7.43 -4.40 -0.24
N ARG A 17 -8.67 -3.88 -0.30
CA ARG A 17 -9.29 -3.13 0.79
C ARG A 17 -10.36 -4.00 1.44
N TYR A 18 -10.27 -4.17 2.75
CA TYR A 18 -11.22 -4.94 3.55
C TYR A 18 -11.92 -4.04 4.56
N ALA A 19 -13.19 -4.31 4.86
CA ALA A 19 -13.94 -3.53 5.85
C ALA A 19 -13.40 -3.71 7.29
N GLY A 20 -12.83 -4.88 7.57
CA GLY A 20 -12.12 -5.19 8.81
C GLY A 20 -11.25 -6.43 8.64
N GLU A 21 -10.43 -6.74 9.63
CA GLU A 21 -9.47 -7.85 9.57
C GLU A 21 -10.15 -9.20 9.33
N SER A 22 -11.31 -9.44 9.94
CA SER A 22 -12.08 -10.68 9.74
C SER A 22 -12.55 -10.89 8.30
N SER A 23 -12.74 -9.80 7.53
CA SER A 23 -13.17 -9.90 6.14
C SER A 23 -12.09 -10.50 5.23
N GLN A 24 -10.81 -10.48 5.65
CA GLN A 24 -9.72 -11.11 4.91
C GLN A 24 -9.91 -12.62 4.75
N LYS A 25 -10.55 -13.27 5.73
CA LYS A 25 -10.80 -14.72 5.72
C LYS A 25 -11.56 -15.14 4.45
N TYR A 26 -12.57 -14.38 4.05
CA TYR A 26 -13.37 -14.70 2.86
C TYR A 26 -12.56 -14.66 1.57
N HIS A 27 -11.58 -13.75 1.47
CA HIS A 27 -10.70 -13.68 0.31
C HIS A 27 -9.71 -14.85 0.27
N LEU A 28 -9.11 -15.21 1.42
CA LEU A 28 -8.16 -16.32 1.49
C LEU A 28 -8.81 -17.69 1.31
N GLU A 29 -10.07 -17.83 1.69
CA GLU A 29 -10.86 -19.05 1.49
C GLU A 29 -11.51 -19.14 0.11
N ASP A 30 -11.44 -18.07 -0.69
CA ASP A 30 -11.99 -18.05 -2.04
C ASP A 30 -11.21 -19.02 -2.96
N PRO A 31 -11.90 -19.93 -3.67
CA PRO A 31 -11.26 -20.86 -4.61
C PRO A 31 -10.41 -20.17 -5.70
N TYR A 32 -10.77 -18.95 -6.11
CA TYR A 32 -9.98 -18.17 -7.07
C TYR A 32 -8.62 -17.77 -6.48
N TRP A 33 -8.53 -17.43 -5.20
CA TRP A 33 -7.25 -17.10 -4.58
C TRP A 33 -6.31 -18.32 -4.58
N GLN A 34 -6.83 -19.50 -4.25
CA GLN A 34 -6.04 -20.74 -4.21
C GLN A 34 -5.48 -21.16 -5.59
N THR A 35 -6.15 -20.76 -6.68
CA THR A 35 -5.68 -21.01 -8.05
C THR A 35 -4.72 -19.93 -8.52
N PHE A 36 -5.01 -18.68 -8.18
CA PHE A 36 -4.18 -17.52 -8.52
C PHE A 36 -2.78 -17.61 -7.89
N ASP A 37 -2.70 -17.85 -6.57
CA ASP A 37 -1.43 -17.86 -5.84
C ASP A 37 -0.45 -18.91 -6.39
N LYS A 38 -0.95 -20.13 -6.63
CA LYS A 38 -0.17 -21.23 -7.22
C LYS A 38 0.30 -20.94 -8.65
N TYR A 39 -0.49 -20.19 -9.42
CA TYR A 39 -0.14 -19.80 -10.77
C TYR A 39 0.91 -18.67 -10.80
N VAL A 40 0.78 -17.68 -9.91
CA VAL A 40 1.62 -16.49 -9.92
C VAL A 40 2.97 -16.71 -9.26
N ILE A 41 3.05 -17.47 -8.16
CA ILE A 41 4.32 -17.67 -7.42
C ILE A 41 5.49 -18.07 -8.33
N PRO A 42 5.37 -19.05 -9.25
CA PRO A 42 6.49 -19.44 -10.12
C PRO A 42 6.89 -18.38 -11.15
N LEU A 43 6.05 -17.38 -11.41
CA LEU A 43 6.27 -16.32 -12.38
C LEU A 43 6.98 -15.10 -11.77
N LEU A 44 7.12 -15.07 -10.44
CA LEU A 44 7.72 -13.94 -9.75
C LEU A 44 9.25 -13.99 -9.86
N ASP A 45 9.83 -12.89 -10.32
CA ASP A 45 11.28 -12.67 -10.39
C ASP A 45 11.93 -12.58 -8.99
N LYS A 46 11.12 -12.28 -7.97
CA LYS A 46 11.49 -12.06 -6.56
C LYS A 46 10.33 -12.49 -5.64
N PRO A 47 10.58 -12.78 -4.35
CA PRO A 47 9.50 -13.08 -3.41
C PRO A 47 8.40 -12.02 -3.41
N MET A 48 7.14 -12.45 -3.28
CA MET A 48 5.99 -11.54 -3.24
C MET A 48 6.08 -10.58 -2.05
N ASP A 49 5.91 -9.28 -2.31
CA ASP A 49 5.92 -8.23 -1.28
C ASP A 49 4.50 -8.03 -0.73
N LEU A 50 4.25 -8.58 0.46
CA LEU A 50 2.96 -8.50 1.14
C LEU A 50 3.04 -7.49 2.30
N ARG A 51 2.23 -6.43 2.21
CA ARG A 51 2.18 -5.37 3.21
C ARG A 51 0.75 -5.12 3.66
N ARG A 52 0.61 -4.78 4.95
CA ARG A 52 -0.68 -4.46 5.57
C ARG A 52 -0.67 -3.01 6.03
N TYR A 53 -1.75 -2.30 5.73
CA TYR A 53 -1.95 -0.90 6.09
C TYR A 53 -3.35 -0.72 6.65
N ASN A 54 -3.48 0.19 7.61
CA ASN A 54 -4.77 0.70 8.06
C ASN A 54 -5.04 2.02 7.36
N GLU A 55 -6.29 2.25 6.98
CA GLU A 55 -6.70 3.56 6.47
C GLU A 55 -6.55 4.62 7.56
N LEU A 56 -6.15 5.82 7.15
CA LEU A 56 -6.12 6.94 8.08
C LEU A 56 -7.52 7.24 8.59
N ASP A 57 -7.63 7.47 9.89
CA ASP A 57 -8.85 8.01 10.50
C ASP A 57 -9.04 9.46 10.01
N THR A 58 -9.87 9.62 8.99
CA THR A 58 -10.22 10.92 8.40
C THR A 58 -11.42 11.57 9.09
N SER A 59 -11.94 10.98 10.17
CA SER A 59 -13.02 11.59 10.96
C SER A 59 -12.56 12.80 11.75
N LYS A 60 -11.24 12.94 11.94
CA LYS A 60 -10.62 14.07 12.65
C LYS A 60 -10.01 15.04 11.64
N GLU A 61 -10.18 16.32 11.92
CA GLU A 61 -9.54 17.37 11.16
C GLU A 61 -8.01 17.25 11.26
N VAL A 62 -7.34 17.24 10.10
CA VAL A 62 -5.89 17.31 10.02
C VAL A 62 -5.48 18.75 10.33
N LYS A 63 -4.82 18.95 11.47
CA LYS A 63 -4.25 20.25 11.83
C LYS A 63 -2.87 20.40 11.20
N VAL A 64 -2.75 21.39 10.33
CA VAL A 64 -1.47 21.84 9.78
C VAL A 64 -0.91 22.88 10.74
N GLU A 65 0.25 22.58 11.34
CA GLU A 65 0.97 23.54 12.18
C GLU A 65 1.30 24.80 11.37
N GLN A 66 1.16 25.99 11.93
CA GLN A 66 1.34 27.26 11.20
C GLN A 66 2.63 27.98 11.61
N ASP A 67 3.40 27.42 12.55
CA ASP A 67 4.70 27.94 12.96
C ASP A 67 5.66 28.08 11.75
N PRO A 68 6.02 29.31 11.34
CA PRO A 68 6.91 29.53 10.21
C PRO A 68 8.30 28.90 10.42
N SER A 69 8.78 28.82 11.66
CA SER A 69 10.09 28.26 11.98
C SER A 69 10.14 26.75 11.73
N LEU A 70 9.04 26.04 12.01
CA LEU A 70 8.88 24.63 11.67
C LEU A 70 8.94 24.43 10.16
N TRP A 71 8.21 25.24 9.39
CA TRP A 71 8.19 25.12 7.94
C TRP A 71 9.53 25.43 7.27
N GLU A 72 10.30 26.38 7.80
CA GLU A 72 11.67 26.62 7.34
C GLU A 72 12.59 25.44 7.63
N ALA A 73 12.46 24.80 8.80
CA ALA A 73 13.20 23.58 9.13
C ALA A 73 12.84 22.41 8.21
N VAL A 74 11.55 22.22 7.91
CA VAL A 74 11.04 21.20 6.98
C VAL A 74 11.61 21.42 5.58
N LYS A 75 11.53 22.64 5.04
CA LYS A 75 12.09 22.98 3.72
C LYS A 75 13.57 22.67 3.64
N LYS A 76 14.34 23.07 4.67
CA LYS A 76 15.78 22.79 4.74
C LYS A 76 16.07 21.29 4.69
N HIS A 77 15.32 20.48 5.42
CA HIS A 77 15.48 19.02 5.42
C HIS A 77 15.13 18.41 4.06
N GLN A 78 14.02 18.82 3.46
CA GLN A 78 13.57 18.30 2.16
C GLN A 78 14.51 18.68 1.01
N SER A 79 15.15 19.85 1.06
CA SER A 79 16.13 20.28 0.05
C SER A 79 17.48 19.53 0.09
N GLN A 80 17.71 18.71 1.10
CA GLN A 80 18.95 17.95 1.27
C GLN A 80 18.85 16.51 0.75
N SER A 81 17.67 16.09 0.27
CA SER A 81 17.38 14.72 -0.20
C SER A 81 17.37 14.64 -1.72
#